data_AF-A0A958UMN0-F1
#
_entry.id   AF-A0A958UMN0-F1
#
_cell.length_a   1.000
_cell.length_b   1.000
_cell.length_c   1.000
_cell.angle_alpha   90.00
_cell.angle_beta   90.00
_cell.angle_gamma   90.00
#
_symmetry.space_group_name_H-M   'P 1'
#
loop_
_entity.id
_entity.type
_entity.pdbx_description
1 polymer ?
#
loop_
_entity_poly.entity_id
_entity_poly.type
_entity_poly.pdbx_seq_one_letter_code
_entity_poly.pdbx_strand_id
1 'polypeptide(L)'
;MKHYLFIIGFFLSSAVFSQDISLYQQFNGHYDYTAFGNTLNIEENGQGGQCFILTSSSADFQLQPNQEVIAAYLYWAGSGPGDFDVTFNQVPITAERTFNVTYNSGGQDYIYFAAFADVTQQIQTTGNGNYTLADLDLTLIIPAYCSPPGSGTNFGGWAVTVVYEDATLPNNQVNIFDGLESVSQSNQTLNITLDNLMVLDTQGAKIGFLAWEGDRG
;
A
#
# COMPACT_ATOMS: atom_id res chain seq x y z
N MET A 1 52.67 -5.39 30.63
CA MET A 1 51.43 -6.19 30.73
C MET A 1 50.52 -5.72 29.60
N LYS A 2 50.15 -6.58 28.65
CA LYS A 2 49.34 -6.23 27.47
C LYS A 2 47.87 -6.26 27.85
N HIS A 3 47.16 -5.15 27.69
CA HIS A 3 45.71 -5.09 27.88
C HIS A 3 45.02 -5.56 26.61
N TYR A 4 44.22 -6.63 26.71
CA TYR A 4 43.35 -7.08 25.64
C TYR A 4 41.97 -6.46 25.86
N LEU A 5 41.54 -5.61 24.93
CA LEU A 5 40.18 -5.07 24.88
C LEU A 5 39.30 -6.09 24.16
N PHE A 6 38.36 -6.72 24.86
CA PHE A 6 37.36 -7.59 24.26
C PHE A 6 36.16 -6.72 23.86
N ILE A 7 35.98 -6.49 22.55
CA ILE A 7 34.80 -5.82 22.02
C ILE A 7 33.76 -6.91 21.75
N ILE A 8 32.72 -6.96 22.56
CA ILE A 8 31.57 -7.85 22.38
C ILE A 8 30.66 -7.15 21.36
N GLY A 9 30.68 -7.64 20.11
CA GLY A 9 29.76 -7.19 19.07
C GLY A 9 28.35 -7.69 19.35
N PHE A 10 27.45 -6.77 19.70
CA PHE A 10 26.02 -7.04 19.77
C PHE A 10 25.48 -7.14 18.34
N PHE A 11 25.19 -8.36 17.88
CA PHE A 11 24.35 -8.56 16.70
C PHE A 11 22.90 -8.27 17.12
N LEU A 12 22.39 -7.07 16.83
CA LEU A 12 20.95 -6.84 16.83
C LEU A 12 20.37 -7.47 15.56
N SER A 13 19.76 -8.65 15.69
CA SER A 13 18.81 -9.12 14.67
C SER A 13 17.52 -8.33 14.86
N SER A 14 17.31 -7.30 14.06
CA SER A 14 15.98 -6.68 13.92
C SER A 14 15.10 -7.64 13.12
N ALA A 15 14.44 -8.56 13.82
CA ALA A 15 13.28 -9.23 13.26
C ALA A 15 12.20 -8.15 13.08
N VAL A 16 11.94 -7.76 11.84
CA VAL A 16 10.88 -6.82 11.52
C VAL A 16 9.63 -7.66 11.25
N PHE A 17 8.67 -7.59 12.18
CA PHE A 17 7.37 -8.20 12.00
C PHE A 17 6.51 -7.29 11.11
N SER A 18 5.59 -7.91 10.37
CA SER A 18 4.48 -7.23 9.71
C SER A 18 3.78 -6.29 10.71
N GLN A 19 3.35 -5.13 10.22
CA GLN A 19 2.72 -4.12 11.07
C GLN A 19 1.21 -4.34 11.07
N ASP A 20 0.67 -4.62 12.25
CA ASP A 20 -0.76 -4.86 12.47
C ASP A 20 -1.61 -3.75 11.84
N ILE A 21 -2.70 -4.15 11.17
CA ILE A 21 -3.67 -3.19 10.65
C ILE A 21 -4.44 -2.56 11.81
N SER A 22 -4.35 -1.23 11.90
CA SER A 22 -4.93 -0.45 13.01
C SER A 22 -5.64 0.81 12.51
N LEU A 23 -6.51 1.39 13.34
CA LEU A 23 -7.26 2.59 12.98
C LEU A 23 -6.30 3.77 12.77
N TYR A 24 -6.26 4.29 11.55
CA TYR A 24 -5.48 5.46 11.19
C TYR A 24 -6.29 6.75 11.34
N GLN A 25 -7.48 6.80 10.72
CA GLN A 25 -8.32 7.99 10.74
C GLN A 25 -9.80 7.64 10.79
N GLN A 26 -10.58 8.50 11.44
CA GLN A 26 -12.03 8.39 11.52
C GLN A 26 -12.69 9.71 11.11
N PHE A 27 -13.68 9.61 10.22
CA PHE A 27 -14.51 10.71 9.78
C PHE A 27 -15.96 10.43 10.16
N ASN A 28 -16.65 11.45 10.69
CA ASN A 28 -18.07 11.36 11.02
C ASN A 28 -18.80 12.53 10.36
N GLY A 29 -19.76 12.24 9.48
CA GLY A 29 -20.42 13.27 8.69
C GLY A 29 -21.15 12.68 7.50
N HIS A 30 -21.50 13.52 6.54
CA HIS A 30 -22.09 13.11 5.27
C HIS A 30 -21.01 12.59 4.31
N TYR A 31 -20.27 11.58 4.77
CA TYR A 31 -19.06 11.10 4.12
C TYR A 31 -19.26 9.72 3.50
N ASP A 32 -18.52 9.52 2.42
CA ASP A 32 -18.30 8.22 1.83
C ASP A 32 -16.86 8.13 1.28
N TYR A 33 -16.45 6.97 0.77
CA TYR A 33 -15.13 6.75 0.23
C TYR A 33 -15.14 6.10 -1.16
N THR A 34 -14.06 6.34 -1.89
CA THR A 34 -13.69 5.67 -3.14
C THR A 34 -12.19 5.42 -3.15
N ALA A 35 -11.71 4.62 -4.09
CA ALA A 35 -10.29 4.41 -4.32
C ALA A 35 -10.00 4.32 -5.82
N PHE A 36 -8.79 4.74 -6.21
CA PHE A 36 -8.29 4.60 -7.57
C PHE A 36 -6.78 4.29 -7.51
N GLY A 37 -6.24 3.64 -8.52
CA GLY A 37 -4.86 3.19 -8.51
C GLY A 37 -4.54 2.35 -9.72
N ASN A 38 -3.27 1.97 -9.87
CA ASN A 38 -2.86 1.10 -10.96
C ASN A 38 -1.66 0.23 -10.55
N THR A 39 -1.53 -0.90 -11.22
CA THR A 39 -0.37 -1.78 -11.11
C THR A 39 0.79 -1.24 -11.97
N LEU A 40 2.00 -1.70 -11.68
CA LEU A 40 3.17 -1.58 -12.55
C LEU A 40 3.47 -2.90 -13.27
N ASN A 41 2.80 -3.98 -12.91
CA ASN A 41 2.93 -5.27 -13.58
C ASN A 41 2.28 -5.22 -14.96
N ILE A 42 3.02 -5.62 -16.00
CA ILE A 42 2.49 -5.69 -17.36
C ILE A 42 1.66 -6.95 -17.61
N GLU A 43 1.81 -7.96 -16.76
CA GLU A 43 1.07 -9.22 -16.76
C GLU A 43 0.97 -9.79 -15.36
N GLU A 44 0.13 -10.81 -15.18
CA GLU A 44 0.01 -11.53 -13.91
C GLU A 44 1.34 -12.15 -13.51
N ASN A 45 1.70 -12.05 -12.23
CA ASN A 45 2.86 -12.75 -11.70
C ASN A 45 2.62 -14.27 -11.66
N GLY A 46 3.69 -15.03 -11.47
CA GLY A 46 3.62 -16.48 -11.34
C GLY A 46 4.69 -17.22 -12.13
N GLN A 47 4.47 -18.51 -12.33
CA GLN A 47 5.46 -19.39 -12.93
C GLN A 47 5.58 -19.15 -14.44
N GLY A 48 6.78 -18.79 -14.89
CA GLY A 48 7.08 -18.61 -16.31
C GLY A 48 6.59 -17.30 -16.93
N GLY A 49 6.09 -16.38 -16.11
CA GLY A 49 5.77 -15.01 -16.53
C GLY A 49 7.02 -14.21 -16.91
N GLN A 50 6.82 -13.22 -17.77
CA GLN A 50 7.76 -12.16 -18.09
C GLN A 50 8.12 -11.37 -16.83
N CYS A 51 9.43 -11.18 -16.65
CA CYS A 51 9.97 -10.50 -15.48
C CYS A 51 10.26 -9.04 -15.78
N PHE A 52 9.21 -8.31 -16.18
CA PHE A 52 9.28 -6.88 -16.48
C PHE A 52 8.28 -6.11 -15.63
N ILE A 53 8.65 -4.88 -15.26
CA ILE A 53 7.82 -3.97 -14.49
C ILE A 53 7.94 -2.57 -15.09
N LEU A 54 6.83 -1.83 -15.08
CA LEU A 54 6.84 -0.41 -15.41
C LEU A 54 7.45 0.39 -14.26
N THR A 55 7.96 1.59 -14.55
CA THR A 55 8.40 2.56 -13.53
C THR A 55 7.36 3.66 -13.30
N SER A 56 6.27 3.64 -14.07
CA SER A 56 5.15 4.55 -13.94
C SER A 56 3.85 3.92 -14.44
N SER A 57 2.73 4.34 -13.87
CA SER A 57 1.39 4.01 -14.35
C SER A 57 0.38 5.07 -13.92
N SER A 58 -0.75 5.09 -14.61
CA SER A 58 -1.77 6.13 -14.41
C SER A 58 -3.16 5.55 -14.16
N ALA A 59 -3.99 6.27 -13.40
CA ALA A 59 -5.37 5.90 -13.14
C ALA A 59 -6.27 7.15 -13.18
N ASP A 60 -7.50 6.97 -13.64
CA ASP A 60 -8.51 8.03 -13.67
C ASP A 60 -9.18 8.15 -12.29
N PHE A 61 -9.27 9.39 -11.82
CA PHE A 61 -10.03 9.75 -10.63
C PHE A 61 -11.17 10.69 -11.03
N GLN A 62 -12.37 10.34 -10.59
CA GLN A 62 -13.56 11.15 -10.81
C GLN A 62 -14.53 11.06 -9.64
N LEU A 63 -14.94 12.21 -9.12
CA LEU A 63 -16.11 12.37 -8.26
C LEU A 63 -17.29 12.98 -9.01
N GLN A 64 -18.50 12.77 -8.48
CA GLN A 64 -19.72 13.40 -8.99
C GLN A 64 -19.75 14.90 -8.68
N PRO A 65 -20.51 15.69 -9.45
CA PRO A 65 -20.79 17.07 -9.07
C PRO A 65 -21.37 17.15 -7.66
N ASN A 66 -20.90 18.11 -6.86
CA ASN A 66 -21.25 18.32 -5.44
C ASN A 66 -20.59 17.36 -4.43
N GLN A 67 -19.69 16.48 -4.87
CA GLN A 67 -18.84 15.73 -3.96
C GLN A 67 -17.53 16.48 -3.71
N GLU A 68 -17.15 16.64 -2.44
CA GLU A 68 -15.94 17.38 -2.03
C GLU A 68 -14.92 16.45 -1.39
N VAL A 69 -13.65 16.54 -1.77
CA VAL A 69 -12.58 15.72 -1.18
C VAL A 69 -12.28 16.21 0.24
N ILE A 70 -12.39 15.30 1.21
CA ILE A 70 -12.10 15.56 2.62
C ILE A 70 -10.72 15.03 3.02
N ALA A 71 -10.34 13.86 2.49
CA ALA A 71 -9.02 13.28 2.67
C ALA A 71 -8.64 12.43 1.47
N ALA A 72 -7.35 12.36 1.16
CA ALA A 72 -6.81 11.44 0.17
C ALA A 72 -5.44 10.90 0.60
N TYR A 73 -5.33 9.57 0.62
CA TYR A 73 -4.16 8.86 1.13
C TYR A 73 -3.54 8.00 0.04
N LEU A 74 -2.33 8.36 -0.38
CA LEU A 74 -1.54 7.60 -1.35
C LEU A 74 -0.81 6.47 -0.65
N TYR A 75 -1.01 5.26 -1.14
CA TYR A 75 -0.26 4.07 -0.80
C TYR A 75 0.47 3.56 -2.04
N TRP A 76 1.75 3.23 -1.92
CA TRP A 76 2.48 2.49 -2.95
C TRP A 76 3.27 1.36 -2.32
N ALA A 77 3.46 0.29 -3.06
CA ALA A 77 4.06 -0.93 -2.56
C ALA A 77 4.79 -1.68 -3.66
N GLY A 78 5.69 -2.57 -3.26
CA GLY A 78 6.41 -3.39 -4.21
C GLY A 78 7.31 -4.44 -3.60
N SER A 79 7.89 -5.25 -4.48
CA SER A 79 8.97 -6.18 -4.16
C SER A 79 10.25 -5.43 -3.79
N GLY A 80 10.97 -5.91 -2.78
CA GLY A 80 12.25 -5.36 -2.34
C GLY A 80 12.22 -4.63 -1.00
N PRO A 81 13.38 -4.06 -0.59
CA PRO A 81 13.53 -3.37 0.69
C PRO A 81 12.82 -2.02 0.75
N GLY A 82 12.39 -1.45 -0.37
CA GLY A 82 11.68 -0.18 -0.44
C GLY A 82 12.30 0.86 -1.34
N ASP A 83 11.45 1.49 -2.14
CA ASP A 83 11.66 2.81 -2.71
C ASP A 83 10.60 3.76 -2.11
N PHE A 84 11.07 4.75 -1.37
CA PHE A 84 10.24 5.61 -0.53
C PHE A 84 10.14 7.05 -1.03
N ASP A 85 10.72 7.32 -2.21
CA ASP A 85 10.67 8.61 -2.88
C ASP A 85 10.15 8.42 -4.30
N VAL A 86 8.92 8.88 -4.55
CA VAL A 86 8.24 8.73 -5.84
C VAL A 86 7.80 10.09 -6.36
N THR A 87 7.33 10.15 -7.59
CA THR A 87 6.61 11.32 -8.11
C THR A 87 5.15 10.96 -8.28
N PHE A 88 4.24 11.73 -7.66
CA PHE A 88 2.81 11.61 -7.87
C PHE A 88 2.28 12.86 -8.58
N ASN A 89 1.71 12.66 -9.76
CA ASN A 89 1.24 13.72 -10.67
C ASN A 89 2.25 14.88 -10.80
N GLN A 90 3.50 14.53 -11.11
CA GLN A 90 4.64 15.46 -11.29
C GLN A 90 5.13 16.17 -10.01
N VAL A 91 4.58 15.84 -8.85
CA VAL A 91 5.03 16.36 -7.55
C VAL A 91 5.84 15.29 -6.82
N PRO A 92 7.07 15.59 -6.36
CA PRO A 92 7.84 14.65 -5.53
C PRO A 92 7.12 14.36 -4.21
N ILE A 93 7.04 13.08 -3.85
CA ILE A 93 6.44 12.58 -2.62
C ILE A 93 7.46 11.68 -1.91
N THR A 94 7.71 11.98 -0.64
CA THR A 94 8.48 11.11 0.26
C THR A 94 7.51 10.44 1.22
N ALA A 95 7.72 9.15 1.50
CA ALA A 95 6.89 8.40 2.44
C ALA A 95 6.90 9.03 3.85
N GLU A 96 5.71 9.25 4.40
CA GLU A 96 5.51 9.67 5.78
C GLU A 96 5.53 8.48 6.74
N ARG A 97 5.03 7.33 6.26
CA ARG A 97 5.10 6.04 6.95
C ARG A 97 5.49 4.95 5.98
N THR A 98 6.22 3.97 6.49
CA THR A 98 6.68 2.82 5.73
C THR A 98 6.32 1.54 6.47
N PHE A 99 6.08 0.50 5.69
CA PHE A 99 5.67 -0.81 6.13
C PHE A 99 6.50 -1.84 5.40
N ASN A 100 6.68 -3.01 5.99
CA ASN A 100 7.25 -4.15 5.29
C ASN A 100 6.82 -5.49 5.89
N VAL A 101 6.90 -6.50 5.04
CA VAL A 101 6.71 -7.91 5.38
C VAL A 101 7.86 -8.69 4.79
N THR A 102 8.27 -9.75 5.48
CA THR A 102 9.16 -10.77 4.92
C THR A 102 8.40 -12.07 4.71
N TYR A 103 8.49 -12.63 3.50
CA TYR A 103 7.98 -13.94 3.15
C TYR A 103 9.15 -14.90 2.94
N ASN A 104 9.16 -16.03 3.64
CA ASN A 104 10.13 -17.09 3.42
C ASN A 104 9.56 -18.14 2.47
N SER A 105 10.23 -18.35 1.33
CA SER A 105 9.89 -19.42 0.38
C SER A 105 11.11 -20.30 0.16
N GLY A 106 11.01 -21.57 0.55
CA GLY A 106 12.09 -22.54 0.34
C GLY A 106 13.42 -22.19 1.01
N GLY A 107 13.40 -21.44 2.12
CA GLY A 107 14.60 -20.99 2.84
C GLY A 107 15.20 -19.68 2.31
N GLN A 108 14.59 -19.04 1.32
CA GLN A 108 14.94 -17.70 0.84
C GLN A 108 13.92 -16.67 1.37
N ASP A 109 14.42 -15.57 1.90
CA ASP A 109 13.60 -14.43 2.33
C ASP A 109 13.36 -13.47 1.16
N TYR A 110 12.11 -13.03 1.05
CA TYR A 110 11.60 -12.03 0.12
C TYR A 110 10.98 -10.90 0.92
N ILE A 111 11.46 -9.68 0.70
CA ILE A 111 10.96 -8.49 1.40
C ILE A 111 9.97 -7.78 0.48
N TYR A 112 8.86 -7.31 1.06
CA TYR A 112 7.90 -6.45 0.38
C TYR A 112 7.70 -5.22 1.23
N PHE A 113 7.67 -4.07 0.59
CA PHE A 113 7.44 -2.81 1.27
C PHE A 113 6.07 -2.25 0.88
N ALA A 114 5.53 -1.42 1.77
CA ALA A 114 4.53 -0.44 1.40
C ALA A 114 4.90 0.91 2.02
N ALA A 115 4.34 1.97 1.48
CA ALA A 115 4.59 3.34 1.89
C ALA A 115 3.31 4.16 1.78
N PHE A 116 3.27 5.22 2.56
CA PHE A 116 2.10 6.06 2.74
C PHE A 116 2.49 7.54 2.71
N ALA A 117 1.65 8.36 2.08
CA ALA A 117 1.69 9.81 2.18
C ALA A 117 0.27 10.41 2.11
N ASP A 118 0.04 11.52 2.81
CA ASP A 118 -1.18 12.30 2.69
C ASP A 118 -1.10 13.21 1.45
N VAL A 119 -1.95 12.94 0.46
CA VAL A 119 -2.03 13.71 -0.80
C VAL A 119 -3.32 14.53 -0.90
N THR A 120 -4.02 14.74 0.22
CA THR A 120 -5.31 15.44 0.28
C THR A 120 -5.28 16.77 -0.47
N GLN A 121 -4.32 17.63 -0.14
CA GLN A 121 -4.21 18.96 -0.76
C GLN A 121 -3.96 18.86 -2.28
N GLN A 122 -3.20 17.86 -2.72
CA GLN A 122 -2.89 17.67 -4.13
C GLN A 122 -4.13 17.23 -4.92
N ILE A 123 -4.91 16.28 -4.38
CA ILE A 123 -6.17 15.84 -4.99
C ILE A 123 -7.20 16.97 -4.99
N GLN A 124 -7.33 17.74 -3.90
CA GLN A 124 -8.24 18.89 -3.82
C GLN A 124 -7.89 19.98 -4.85
N THR A 125 -6.60 20.23 -5.06
CA THR A 125 -6.14 21.28 -5.99
C THR A 125 -6.30 20.84 -7.45
N THR A 126 -6.03 19.57 -7.74
CA THR A 126 -6.06 19.03 -9.11
C THR A 126 -7.48 18.65 -9.55
N GLY A 127 -8.27 18.08 -8.65
CA GLY A 127 -9.63 17.62 -8.91
C GLY A 127 -9.70 16.36 -9.78
N ASN A 128 -10.80 16.20 -10.51
CA ASN A 128 -11.00 15.06 -11.40
C ASN A 128 -9.96 15.07 -12.54
N GLY A 129 -9.37 13.91 -12.82
CA GLY A 129 -8.34 13.80 -13.85
C GLY A 129 -7.61 12.47 -13.85
N ASN A 130 -6.64 12.35 -14.75
CA ASN A 130 -5.75 11.20 -14.83
C ASN A 130 -4.50 11.48 -13.98
N TYR A 131 -4.27 10.65 -12.96
CA TYR A 131 -3.15 10.77 -12.04
C TYR A 131 -2.10 9.74 -12.39
N THR A 132 -0.83 10.15 -12.39
CA THR A 132 0.31 9.28 -12.70
C THR A 132 1.21 9.16 -11.48
N LEU A 133 1.49 7.94 -11.04
CA LEU A 133 2.65 7.68 -10.19
C LEU A 133 3.83 7.30 -11.08
N ALA A 134 5.00 7.85 -10.79
CA ALA A 134 6.23 7.64 -11.53
C ALA A 134 7.44 7.55 -10.58
N ASP A 135 8.58 7.21 -11.16
CA ASP A 135 9.89 7.07 -10.50
C ASP A 135 9.97 5.92 -9.49
N LEU A 136 8.98 5.02 -9.47
CA LEU A 136 9.06 3.78 -8.70
C LEU A 136 9.82 2.71 -9.52
N ASP A 137 11.16 2.70 -9.40
CA ASP A 137 12.01 1.81 -10.21
C ASP A 137 12.37 0.51 -9.48
N LEU A 138 11.62 -0.54 -9.78
CA LEU A 138 11.87 -1.89 -9.27
C LEU A 138 12.57 -2.79 -10.30
N THR A 139 13.04 -2.26 -11.43
CA THR A 139 13.54 -3.07 -12.57
C THR A 139 14.72 -3.97 -12.20
N LEU A 140 15.59 -3.51 -11.30
CA LEU A 140 16.72 -4.31 -10.79
C LEU A 140 16.35 -5.26 -9.65
N ILE A 141 15.16 -5.10 -9.06
CA ILE A 141 14.66 -5.89 -7.92
C ILE A 141 13.83 -7.08 -8.39
N ILE A 142 12.91 -6.84 -9.33
CA ILE A 142 11.92 -7.81 -9.81
C ILE A 142 12.52 -9.15 -10.29
N PRO A 143 13.68 -9.21 -10.96
CA PRO A 143 14.34 -10.47 -11.35
C PRO A 143 14.51 -11.51 -10.23
N ALA A 144 14.73 -11.08 -8.99
CA ALA A 144 14.90 -12.01 -7.88
C ALA A 144 13.57 -12.65 -7.43
N TYR A 145 12.43 -12.00 -7.69
CA TYR A 145 11.10 -12.38 -7.22
C TYR A 145 10.33 -13.24 -8.24
N CYS A 146 10.69 -13.18 -9.53
CA CYS A 146 10.06 -13.96 -10.60
C CYS A 146 10.43 -15.45 -10.53
N SER A 147 9.47 -16.34 -10.82
CA SER A 147 9.71 -17.79 -10.79
C SER A 147 9.85 -18.40 -12.19
N PRO A 148 10.88 -19.24 -12.45
CA PRO A 148 12.02 -19.59 -11.60
C PRO A 148 13.20 -18.58 -11.69
N PRO A 149 14.10 -18.51 -10.68
CA PRO A 149 14.13 -19.32 -9.45
C PRO A 149 13.38 -18.70 -8.26
N GLY A 150 12.79 -17.52 -8.42
CA GLY A 150 12.08 -16.81 -7.37
C GLY A 150 10.73 -17.42 -6.97
N SER A 151 10.01 -16.72 -6.09
CA SER A 151 8.71 -17.14 -5.55
C SER A 151 7.54 -16.95 -6.53
N GLY A 152 7.70 -16.15 -7.58
CA GLY A 152 6.62 -15.83 -8.53
C GLY A 152 5.63 -14.81 -7.98
N THR A 153 6.04 -14.05 -6.96
CA THR A 153 5.21 -13.09 -6.23
C THR A 153 5.68 -11.65 -6.45
N ASN A 154 6.26 -11.38 -7.63
CA ASN A 154 6.73 -10.05 -8.00
C ASN A 154 5.54 -9.10 -8.18
N PHE A 155 5.67 -7.89 -7.65
CA PHE A 155 4.68 -6.83 -7.86
C PHE A 155 5.25 -5.44 -7.65
N GLY A 156 4.57 -4.45 -8.21
CA GLY A 156 4.63 -3.04 -7.82
C GLY A 156 3.34 -2.34 -8.19
N GLY A 157 2.92 -1.35 -7.41
CA GLY A 157 1.67 -0.66 -7.67
C GLY A 157 1.40 0.46 -6.67
N TRP A 158 0.32 1.19 -6.94
CA TRP A 158 -0.12 2.29 -6.10
C TRP A 158 -1.63 2.44 -6.11
N ALA A 159 -2.16 3.04 -5.05
CA ALA A 159 -3.56 3.38 -4.93
C ALA A 159 -3.72 4.62 -4.03
N VAL A 160 -4.76 5.40 -4.29
CA VAL A 160 -5.20 6.50 -3.44
C VAL A 160 -6.57 6.15 -2.89
N THR A 161 -6.70 6.14 -1.57
CA THR A 161 -8.00 6.08 -0.89
C THR A 161 -8.50 7.50 -0.66
N VAL A 162 -9.69 7.83 -1.17
CA VAL A 162 -10.29 9.16 -1.07
C VAL A 162 -11.55 9.09 -0.22
N VAL A 163 -11.61 9.91 0.82
CA VAL A 163 -12.84 10.20 1.57
C VAL A 163 -13.42 11.51 1.03
N TYR A 164 -14.70 11.50 0.69
CA TYR A 164 -15.40 12.66 0.16
C TYR A 164 -16.69 12.93 0.93
N GLU A 165 -17.12 14.19 0.92
CA GLU A 165 -18.40 14.66 1.44
C GLU A 165 -19.43 14.76 0.32
N ASP A 166 -20.65 14.34 0.62
CA ASP A 166 -21.83 14.52 -0.22
C ASP A 166 -23.02 14.77 0.70
N ALA A 167 -23.55 15.98 0.69
CA ALA A 167 -24.62 16.41 1.59
C ALA A 167 -25.94 15.61 1.46
N THR A 168 -26.07 14.76 0.43
CA THR A 168 -27.23 13.88 0.25
C THR A 168 -27.10 12.54 0.97
N LEU A 169 -25.90 12.19 1.44
CA LEU A 169 -25.64 10.96 2.18
C LEU A 169 -26.26 11.02 3.59
N PRO A 170 -26.58 9.88 4.20
CA PRO A 170 -26.82 9.83 5.64
C PRO A 170 -25.54 10.17 6.42
N ASN A 171 -25.68 10.43 7.71
CA ASN A 171 -24.53 10.62 8.59
C ASN A 171 -23.82 9.27 8.80
N ASN A 172 -22.63 9.13 8.22
CA ASN A 172 -21.82 7.93 8.21
C ASN A 172 -20.56 8.12 9.08
N GLN A 173 -20.03 6.99 9.54
CA GLN A 173 -18.68 6.89 10.06
C GLN A 173 -17.81 6.19 9.03
N VAL A 174 -16.79 6.88 8.51
CA VAL A 174 -15.78 6.32 7.63
C VAL A 174 -14.49 6.16 8.42
N ASN A 175 -14.05 4.91 8.60
CA ASN A 175 -12.79 4.59 9.26
C ASN A 175 -11.79 4.10 8.21
N ILE A 176 -10.59 4.68 8.22
CA ILE A 176 -9.44 4.19 7.47
C ILE A 176 -8.55 3.43 8.45
N PHE A 177 -8.32 2.16 8.14
CA PHE A 177 -7.37 1.31 8.84
C PHE A 177 -6.19 1.05 7.91
N ASP A 178 -4.97 1.14 8.43
CA ASP A 178 -3.79 0.77 7.67
C ASP A 178 -2.71 0.09 8.51
N GLY A 179 -1.80 -0.53 7.78
CA GLY A 179 -0.82 -1.52 8.21
C GLY A 179 -0.42 -2.33 6.98
N LEU A 180 0.38 -3.37 7.18
CA LEU A 180 0.74 -4.28 6.09
C LEU A 180 0.87 -5.69 6.64
N GLU A 181 -0.08 -6.53 6.26
CA GLU A 181 -0.15 -7.95 6.60
C GLU A 181 -0.13 -8.79 5.33
N SER A 182 0.30 -10.06 5.44
CA SER A 182 0.40 -10.97 4.29
C SER A 182 -0.27 -12.32 4.54
N VAL A 183 -0.99 -12.75 3.52
CA VAL A 183 -1.47 -14.13 3.41
C VAL A 183 -0.43 -14.93 2.63
N SER A 184 -0.13 -16.14 3.09
CA SER A 184 0.77 -17.05 2.42
C SER A 184 0.38 -18.51 2.70
N GLN A 185 1.08 -19.46 2.08
CA GLN A 185 0.84 -20.88 2.32
C GLN A 185 1.05 -21.28 3.80
N SER A 186 1.93 -20.60 4.52
CA SER A 186 2.21 -20.81 5.95
C SER A 186 1.34 -19.95 6.87
N ASN A 187 0.71 -18.88 6.36
CA ASN A 187 -0.23 -18.03 7.08
C ASN A 187 -1.48 -17.76 6.23
N GLN A 188 -2.45 -18.68 6.26
CA GLN A 188 -3.60 -18.69 5.35
C GLN A 188 -4.77 -17.84 5.85
N THR A 189 -4.68 -17.22 7.03
CA THR A 189 -5.78 -16.47 7.62
C THR A 189 -5.24 -15.24 8.33
N LEU A 190 -5.81 -14.08 7.99
CA LEU A 190 -5.59 -12.83 8.70
C LEU A 190 -6.82 -12.49 9.53
N ASN A 191 -6.60 -12.08 10.78
CA ASN A 191 -7.67 -11.62 11.67
C ASN A 191 -7.43 -10.15 11.99
N ILE A 192 -8.12 -9.28 11.25
CA ILE A 192 -8.07 -7.83 11.47
C ILE A 192 -9.23 -7.45 12.40
N THR A 193 -8.90 -6.89 13.56
CA THR A 193 -9.91 -6.42 14.50
C THR A 193 -10.26 -4.97 14.19
N LEU A 194 -11.52 -4.72 13.81
CA LEU A 194 -12.01 -3.38 13.54
C LEU A 194 -12.62 -2.80 14.81
N ASP A 195 -11.85 -1.98 15.51
CA ASP A 195 -12.29 -1.27 16.71
C ASP A 195 -12.91 0.09 16.39
N ASN A 196 -13.51 0.71 17.41
CA ASN A 196 -14.06 2.07 17.35
C ASN A 196 -15.13 2.28 16.25
N LEU A 197 -15.96 1.26 16.04
CA LEU A 197 -17.14 1.31 15.18
C LEU A 197 -18.37 1.69 15.99
N MET A 198 -18.98 2.85 15.67
CA MET A 198 -20.30 3.21 16.19
C MET A 198 -21.39 2.71 15.24
N VAL A 199 -21.86 1.48 15.46
CA VAL A 199 -22.88 0.86 14.60
C VAL A 199 -24.28 1.12 15.17
N LEU A 200 -24.98 2.09 14.58
CA LEU A 200 -26.40 2.34 14.88
C LEU A 200 -27.33 1.58 13.91
N ASP A 201 -26.91 1.43 12.66
CA ASP A 201 -27.55 0.64 11.62
C ASP A 201 -26.46 0.05 10.70
N THR A 202 -26.71 -1.14 10.17
CA THR A 202 -25.82 -1.84 9.23
C THR A 202 -26.28 -1.74 7.78
N GLN A 203 -27.47 -1.20 7.52
CA GLN A 203 -27.98 -1.05 6.16
C GLN A 203 -27.06 -0.12 5.35
N GLY A 204 -26.49 -0.64 4.26
CA GLY A 204 -25.55 0.09 3.41
C GLY A 204 -24.11 0.13 3.92
N ALA A 205 -23.80 -0.56 5.03
CA ALA A 205 -22.42 -0.70 5.49
C ALA A 205 -21.57 -1.42 4.44
N LYS A 206 -20.37 -0.92 4.22
CA LYS A 206 -19.42 -1.44 3.24
C LYS A 206 -18.02 -1.46 3.80
N ILE A 207 -17.20 -2.34 3.23
CA ILE A 207 -15.78 -2.47 3.52
C ILE A 207 -15.03 -2.57 2.20
N GLY A 208 -13.89 -1.88 2.12
CA GLY A 208 -12.96 -1.94 1.00
C GLY A 208 -11.62 -2.44 1.49
N PHE A 209 -10.89 -3.14 0.62
CA PHE A 209 -9.55 -3.63 0.89
C PHE A 209 -8.62 -3.18 -0.23
N LEU A 210 -7.41 -2.77 0.15
CA LEU A 210 -6.29 -2.63 -0.77
C LEU A 210 -5.41 -3.88 -0.61
N ALA A 211 -5.27 -4.66 -1.69
CA ALA A 211 -4.49 -5.89 -1.71
C ALA A 211 -3.44 -5.83 -2.83
N TRP A 212 -2.25 -6.37 -2.56
CA TRP A 212 -1.13 -6.40 -3.48
C TRP A 212 -0.83 -7.85 -3.89
N GLU A 213 -1.47 -8.30 -4.97
CA GLU A 213 -1.37 -9.70 -5.43
C GLU A 213 -0.36 -9.88 -6.58
N GLY A 214 -0.07 -8.81 -7.32
CA GLY A 214 0.81 -8.82 -8.49
C GLY A 214 0.14 -9.30 -9.79
N ASP A 215 -1.19 -9.30 -9.83
CA ASP A 215 -1.98 -9.42 -11.05
C ASP A 215 -1.84 -8.17 -11.94
N ARG A 216 -2.20 -8.32 -13.22
CA ARG A 216 -2.40 -7.15 -14.11
C ARG A 216 -3.73 -6.46 -13.78
N GLY A 217 -3.72 -5.13 -13.75
CA GLY A 217 -4.89 -4.27 -13.53
C GLY A 217 -5.73 -4.07 -14.78
#